data_AF-A0A975FYX3-F1
#
_entry.id   AF-A0A975FYX3-F1
#
_cell.length_a   1.000
_cell.length_b   1.000
_cell.length_c   1.000
_cell.angle_alpha   90.00
_cell.angle_beta   90.00
_cell.angle_gamma   90.00
#
_symmetry.space_group_name_H-M   'P 1'
#
loop_
_entity.id
_entity.type
_entity.pdbx_description
1 polymer ?
#
loop_
_entity_poly.entity_id
_entity_poly.type
_entity_poly.pdbx_seq_one_letter_code
_entity_poly.pdbx_strand_id
1 'polypeptide(L)' 'MAGKTIKDLKLVREQLDEQLVRAAYALTGGINQRALERLVQINEAIYALDSVIEDGRPEPTD' A
#
# COMPACT_ATOMS: atom_id res chain seq x y z
N MET A 1 16.65 -11.29 -12.72
CA MET A 1 16.06 -10.45 -11.65
C MET A 1 15.27 -11.38 -10.75
N ALA A 2 15.62 -11.51 -9.48
CA ALA A 2 14.80 -12.29 -8.54
C ALA A 2 13.55 -11.47 -8.23
N GLY A 3 12.38 -11.92 -8.69
CA GLY A 3 11.11 -11.32 -8.33
C GLY A 3 10.88 -11.43 -6.81
N LYS A 4 10.23 -10.44 -6.20
CA LYS A 4 9.79 -10.53 -4.81
C LYS A 4 8.70 -11.60 -4.68
N THR A 5 8.69 -12.35 -3.58
CA THR A 5 7.66 -13.34 -3.33
C THR A 5 6.34 -12.68 -2.91
N ILE A 6 5.20 -13.37 -3.05
CA ILE A 6 3.90 -12.87 -2.54
C ILE A 6 3.98 -12.54 -1.04
N LYS A 7 4.77 -13.31 -0.27
CA LYS A 7 5.00 -13.03 1.16
C LYS A 7 5.71 -11.70 1.37
N ASP A 8 6.71 -11.39 0.57
CA ASP A 8 7.42 -10.10 0.63
C ASP A 8 6.52 -8.94 0.22
N LEU A 9 5.65 -9.14 -0.77
CA LEU A 9 4.67 -8.14 -1.19
C LEU A 9 3.66 -7.85 -0.09
N LYS A 10 3.16 -8.87 0.62
CA LYS A 10 2.29 -8.67 1.80
C LYS A 10 2.98 -7.88 2.91
N LEU A 11 4.25 -8.14 3.17
CA LEU A 11 5.02 -7.37 4.15
C LEU A 11 5.16 -5.89 3.74
N VAL A 12 5.40 -5.63 2.44
CA VAL A 12 5.44 -4.24 1.93
C VAL A 12 4.08 -3.56 2.08
N ARG A 13 2.97 -4.29 1.88
CA ARG A 13 1.61 -3.77 2.06
C ARG A 13 1.34 -3.37 3.51
N GLU A 14 1.75 -4.20 4.49
CA GLU A 14 1.67 -3.86 5.92
C GLU A 14 2.47 -2.59 6.27
N GLN A 15 3.67 -2.44 5.70
CA GLN A 15 4.48 -1.23 5.89
C GLN A 15 3.84 0.03 5.28
N LEU A 16 3.12 -0.12 4.16
CA LEU A 16 2.37 0.97 3.55
C LEU A 16 1.12 1.34 4.37
N ASP A 17 0.43 0.36 4.96
CA ASP A 17 -0.68 0.58 5.89
C ASP A 17 -0.23 1.40 7.10
N GLU A 18 0.93 1.07 7.69
CA GLU A 18 1.51 1.85 8.80
C GLU A 18 1.83 3.29 8.39
N GLN A 19 2.37 3.49 7.17
CA GLN A 19 2.66 4.83 6.65
C GLN A 19 1.38 5.63 6.39
N LEU A 20 0.33 4.98 5.89
CA LEU A 20 -0.97 5.60 5.67
C LEU A 20 -1.55 6.13 6.97
N VAL A 21 -1.54 5.31 8.03
CA VAL A 21 -2.01 5.71 9.36
C VAL A 21 -1.22 6.90 9.89
N ARG A 22 0.12 6.87 9.81
CA ARG A 22 0.97 7.99 10.25
C ARG A 22 0.68 9.27 9.47
N ALA A 23 0.51 9.18 8.16
CA ALA A 23 0.19 10.32 7.29
C ALA A 23 -1.21 10.89 7.59
N ALA A 24 -2.18 10.04 7.89
CA ALA A 24 -3.53 10.45 8.26
C ALA A 24 -3.55 11.19 9.60
N TYR A 25 -2.81 10.69 10.61
CA TYR A 25 -2.67 11.39 11.88
C TYR A 25 -2.02 12.77 11.73
N ALA A 26 -1.04 12.94 10.83
CA ALA A 26 -0.40 14.22 10.59
C ALA A 26 -1.37 15.32 10.08
N LEU A 27 -2.48 14.93 9.44
CA LEU A 27 -3.50 15.85 8.95
C LEU A 27 -4.49 16.32 10.02
N THR A 28 -4.55 15.66 11.18
CA THR A 28 -5.44 16.07 12.28
C THR A 28 -5.09 17.44 12.87
N GLY A 29 -3.85 17.91 12.66
CA GLY A 29 -3.42 19.26 13.04
C GLY A 29 -3.76 20.36 12.04
N GLY A 30 -4.43 20.02 10.93
CA GLY A 30 -4.80 20.95 9.86
C GLY A 30 -4.59 20.36 8.47
N ILE A 31 -5.52 20.66 7.55
CA ILE A 31 -5.45 20.16 6.18
C ILE A 31 -4.37 20.93 5.42
N ASN A 32 -3.29 20.23 5.05
CA ASN A 32 -2.21 20.73 4.20
C ASN A 32 -2.23 19.95 2.89
N GLN A 33 -2.23 20.64 1.76
CA GLN A 33 -2.23 20.04 0.42
C GLN A 33 -1.11 19.00 0.23
N ARG A 34 0.12 19.28 0.71
CA ARG A 34 1.23 18.31 0.61
C ARG A 34 0.97 17.02 1.39
N ALA A 35 0.30 17.14 2.54
CA ALA A 35 -0.04 15.98 3.36
C ALA A 35 -1.20 15.17 2.74
N LEU A 36 -2.15 15.84 2.08
CA LEU A 36 -3.18 15.17 1.26
C LEU A 36 -2.55 14.44 0.07
N GLU A 37 -1.66 15.09 -0.68
CA GLU A 37 -0.93 14.47 -1.80
C GLU A 37 -0.13 13.25 -1.32
N ARG A 38 0.49 13.33 -0.14
CA ARG A 38 1.20 12.19 0.45
C ARG A 38 0.26 11.03 0.77
N LEU A 39 -0.94 11.28 1.30
CA LEU A 39 -1.94 10.23 1.52
C LEU A 39 -2.35 9.55 0.22
N VAL A 40 -2.63 10.34 -0.82
CA VAL A 40 -3.03 9.81 -2.13
C VAL A 40 -1.94 8.91 -2.70
N GLN A 41 -0.68 9.34 -2.67
CA GLN A 41 0.46 8.55 -3.15
C GLN A 41 0.61 7.20 -2.42
N ILE A 42 0.41 7.18 -1.09
CA ILE A 42 0.49 5.94 -0.33
C ILE A 42 -0.66 5.00 -0.72
N ASN A 43 -1.88 5.53 -0.85
CA ASN A 43 -3.04 4.74 -1.27
C ASN A 43 -2.86 4.16 -2.67
N GLU A 44 -2.37 4.94 -3.65
CA GLU A 44 -2.08 4.46 -5.00
C GLU A 44 -1.06 3.31 -4.99
N ALA A 45 -0.03 3.42 -4.16
CA ALA A 45 0.96 2.35 -4.00
C ALA A 45 0.37 1.07 -3.40
N ILE A 46 -0.57 1.19 -2.44
CA ILE A 46 -1.30 0.05 -1.87
C ILE A 46 -2.16 -0.61 -2.95
N TYR A 47 -2.95 0.15 -3.69
CA TYR A 47 -3.79 -0.39 -4.76
C TYR A 47 -2.99 -1.11 -5.84
N ALA A 48 -1.87 -0.53 -6.27
CA ALA A 48 -1.00 -1.18 -7.25
C ALA A 48 -0.42 -2.50 -6.72
N LEU A 49 -0.05 -2.52 -5.43
CA LEU A 49 0.49 -3.71 -4.78
C LEU A 49 -0.56 -4.81 -4.59
N ASP A 50 -1.77 -4.44 -4.18
CA ASP A 50 -2.89 -5.38 -4.02
C ASP A 50 -3.25 -6.03 -5.37
N SER A 51 -3.28 -5.26 -6.47
CA SER A 51 -3.49 -5.80 -7.82
C SER A 51 -2.43 -6.84 -8.19
N VAL A 52 -1.14 -6.58 -7.93
CA VAL A 52 -0.06 -7.54 -8.22
C VAL A 52 -0.17 -8.78 -7.33
N ILE A 53 -0.60 -8.63 -6.07
CA ILE A 53 -0.81 -9.76 -5.17
C ILE A 53 -1.99 -10.63 -5.63
N GLU A 54 -3.07 -10.02 -6.12
CA GLU A 54 -4.25 -10.72 -6.65
C GLU A 54 -3.92 -11.46 -7.94
N ASP A 55 -3.28 -10.80 -8.90
CA ASP A 55 -2.84 -11.42 -10.16
C ASP A 55 -1.85 -12.57 -9.94
N GLY A 56 -1.05 -12.49 -8.87
CA GLY A 56 -0.08 -13.51 -8.50
C GLY A 56 -0.68 -14.71 -7.75
N ARG A 57 -1.95 -14.68 -7.33
CA ARG A 57 -2.59 -15.82 -6.67
C ARG A 57 -2.93 -16.89 -7.71
N PRO A 58 -2.55 -18.16 -7.50
CA PRO A 58 -3.07 -19.23 -8.33
C PRO A 58 -4.59 -19.26 -8.20
N GLU A 59 -5.30 -19.48 -9.31
CA GLU A 59 -6.75 -19.72 -9.28
C GLU A 59 -7.04 -20.85 -8.28
N PRO A 60 -8.08 -20.72 -7.45
CA PRO A 60 -8.51 -21.84 -6.62
C PRO A 60 -8.92 -22.97 -7.57
N THR A 61 -8.12 -24.05 -7.58
CA THR A 61 -8.51 -25.30 -8.22
C THR A 61 -9.62 -25.92 -7.39
N ASP A 62 -10.83 -25.95 -7.95
CA ASP A 62 -11.99 -26.70 -7.45
C ASP A 62 -11.70 -28.21 -7.32
#